data_AF-X1LDQ5-F1
#
_entry.id   AF-X1LDQ5-F1
#
_cell.length_a   1.000
_cell.length_b   1.000
_cell.length_c   1.000
_cell.angle_alpha   90.00
_cell.angle_beta   90.00
_cell.angle_gamma   90.00
#
_symmetry.space_group_name_H-M   'P 1'
#
loop_
_entity.id
_entity.type
_entity.pdbx_description
1 polymer ?
#
loop_
_entity_poly.entity_id
_entity_poly.type
_entity_poly.pdbx_seq_one_letter_code
_entity_poly.pdbx_strand_id
1 'polypeptide(L)'
;TPIYVLPTGINLDIFKKSIKSRQNLRKKLKIPPKTKVLISVGRIGKEKNMEFLIRAAAEVLKKREDILMLTVGDGPFLEQLKKIA
;
A
#
# COMPACT_ATOMS: atom_id res chain seq x y z
N THR A 1 -26.69 19.44 25.36
CA THR A 1 -27.20 18.56 24.29
C THR A 1 -26.23 17.41 24.10
N PRO A 2 -26.65 16.15 24.00
CA PRO A 2 -25.71 15.04 23.85
C PRO A 2 -25.03 15.05 22.48
N ILE A 3 -23.75 14.66 22.42
CA ILE A 3 -22.95 14.50 21.20
C ILE A 3 -22.83 13.00 20.94
N TYR A 4 -23.06 12.57 19.69
CA TYR A 4 -22.90 11.19 19.25
C TYR A 4 -21.87 11.10 18.13
N VAL A 5 -21.00 10.09 18.19
CA VAL A 5 -20.01 9.80 17.14
C VAL A 5 -20.58 8.76 16.20
N LEU A 6 -20.64 9.07 14.90
CA LEU A 6 -21.03 8.14 13.86
C LEU A 6 -19.88 7.96 12.85
N PRO A 7 -19.10 6.87 12.94
CA PRO A 7 -17.98 6.65 12.03
C PRO A 7 -18.46 6.16 10.66
N THR A 8 -17.61 6.33 9.65
CA THR A 8 -17.85 5.79 8.30
C THR A 8 -17.74 4.26 8.32
N GLY A 9 -18.78 3.59 7.84
CA GLY A 9 -18.79 2.13 7.66
C GLY A 9 -17.99 1.68 6.43
N ILE A 10 -17.71 0.37 6.36
CA ILE A 10 -17.12 -0.29 5.17
C ILE A 10 -17.94 -1.54 4.82
N ASN A 11 -18.07 -1.84 3.54
CA ASN A 11 -18.74 -3.06 3.09
C ASN A 11 -17.79 -4.26 3.16
N LEU A 12 -17.99 -5.14 4.15
CA LEU A 12 -17.15 -6.31 4.39
C LEU A 12 -17.21 -7.36 3.28
N ASP A 13 -18.30 -7.41 2.49
CA ASP A 13 -18.43 -8.38 1.40
C ASP A 13 -17.39 -8.15 0.30
N ILE A 14 -16.99 -6.89 0.08
CA ILE A 14 -15.97 -6.51 -0.89
C ILE A 14 -14.55 -6.90 -0.41
N PHE A 15 -14.33 -6.96 0.91
CA PHE A 15 -13.02 -7.26 1.52
C PHE A 15 -12.85 -8.73 1.91
N LYS A 16 -13.69 -9.63 1.38
CA LYS A 16 -13.55 -11.07 1.59
C LYS A 16 -12.19 -11.58 1.09
N LYS A 17 -11.49 -12.32 1.94
CA LYS A 17 -10.20 -12.92 1.60
C LYS A 17 -10.40 -14.00 0.55
N SER A 18 -9.62 -13.95 -0.54
CA SER A 18 -9.59 -14.98 -1.57
C SER A 18 -8.15 -15.39 -1.84
N ILE A 19 -7.83 -16.66 -1.55
CA ILE A 19 -6.51 -17.24 -1.80
C ILE A 19 -6.21 -17.25 -3.30
N LYS A 20 -7.20 -17.67 -4.12
CA LYS A 20 -7.09 -17.69 -5.59
C LYS A 20 -6.83 -16.30 -6.16
N SER A 21 -7.59 -15.29 -5.72
CA SER A 21 -7.39 -13.90 -6.19
C SER A 21 -6.02 -13.37 -5.77
N ARG A 22 -5.58 -13.67 -4.54
CA ARG A 22 -4.24 -13.31 -4.05
C ARG A 22 -3.13 -13.94 -4.90
N GLN A 23 -3.21 -15.24 -5.17
CA GLN A 23 -2.22 -15.95 -5.99
C GLN A 23 -2.17 -15.41 -7.42
N ASN A 24 -3.34 -15.18 -8.03
CA ASN A 24 -3.44 -14.59 -9.37
C ASN A 24 -2.82 -13.19 -9.44
N LEU A 25 -3.10 -12.33 -8.45
CA LEU A 25 -2.53 -10.98 -8.40
C LEU A 25 -1.01 -11.02 -8.23
N ARG A 26 -0.49 -11.88 -7.34
CA ARG A 26 0.96 -12.05 -7.15
C ARG A 26 1.63 -12.54 -8.44
N LYS A 27 1.02 -13.48 -9.16
CA LYS A 27 1.52 -13.95 -10.46
C LYS A 27 1.53 -12.83 -11.49
N LYS A 28 0.44 -12.06 -11.60
CA LYS A 28 0.32 -10.92 -12.53
C LYS A 28 1.39 -9.85 -12.28
N LEU A 29 1.67 -9.56 -11.00
CA LEU A 29 2.67 -8.59 -10.59
C LEU A 29 4.09 -9.18 -10.46
N LYS A 30 4.30 -10.44 -10.85
CA LYS A 30 5.58 -11.15 -10.75
C LYS A 30 6.20 -11.14 -9.34
N ILE A 31 5.37 -11.19 -8.30
CA ILE A 31 5.80 -11.18 -6.90
C ILE A 31 6.12 -12.62 -6.44
N PRO A 32 7.36 -12.93 -6.03
CA PRO A 32 7.74 -14.27 -5.58
C PRO A 32 6.92 -14.75 -4.37
N PRO A 33 6.66 -16.06 -4.20
CA PRO A 33 5.78 -16.58 -3.13
C PRO A 33 6.20 -16.19 -1.71
N LYS A 34 7.50 -16.14 -1.42
CA LYS A 34 8.06 -15.85 -0.09
C LYS A 34 8.22 -14.37 0.21
N THR A 35 8.05 -13.49 -0.78
CA THR A 35 8.22 -12.04 -0.61
C THR A 35 7.12 -11.46 0.28
N LYS A 36 7.51 -10.81 1.37
CA LYS A 36 6.61 -10.00 2.20
C LYS A 36 6.30 -8.71 1.47
N VAL A 37 5.02 -8.40 1.35
CA VAL A 37 4.55 -7.20 0.66
C VAL A 37 4.09 -6.19 1.72
N LEU A 38 4.80 -5.06 1.79
CA LEU A 38 4.33 -3.86 2.47
C LEU A 38 3.47 -3.09 1.47
N ILE A 39 2.22 -2.77 1.82
CA ILE A 39 1.29 -2.12 0.90
C ILE A 39 0.72 -0.84 1.49
N SER A 40 0.71 0.23 0.70
CA SER A 40 -0.01 1.47 1.00
C SER A 40 -1.03 1.72 -0.11
N VAL A 41 -2.29 1.97 0.27
CA VAL A 41 -3.39 2.22 -0.68
C VAL A 41 -4.04 3.56 -0.34
N GLY A 42 -4.09 4.47 -1.30
CA GLY A 42 -4.75 5.77 -1.13
C GLY A 42 -4.30 6.81 -2.13
N ARG A 43 -4.94 7.99 -2.11
CA ARG A 43 -4.55 9.13 -2.95
C ARG A 43 -3.10 9.52 -2.68
N ILE A 44 -2.33 9.77 -3.73
CA ILE A 44 -0.94 10.22 -3.65
C ILE A 44 -0.92 11.75 -3.50
N GLY A 45 -1.30 12.18 -2.30
CA GLY A 45 -1.30 13.57 -1.86
C GLY A 45 -0.21 13.82 -0.81
N LYS A 46 0.18 15.09 -0.65
CA LYS A 46 1.20 15.52 0.32
C LYS A 46 0.82 15.14 1.75
N GLU A 47 -0.48 15.17 2.07
CA GLU A 47 -1.06 14.80 3.37
C GLU A 47 -0.85 13.34 3.75
N LYS A 48 -0.57 12.46 2.78
CA LYS A 48 -0.27 11.04 3.04
C LYS A 48 1.20 10.78 3.34
N ASN A 49 2.06 11.79 3.21
CA ASN A 49 3.49 11.72 3.51
C ASN A 49 4.19 10.46 2.95
N MET A 50 3.92 10.15 1.68
CA MET A 50 4.43 8.95 1.04
C MET A 50 5.96 8.95 0.88
N GLU A 51 6.58 10.12 0.82
CA GLU A 51 8.04 10.27 0.78
C GLU A 51 8.69 9.61 2.01
N PHE A 52 8.15 9.83 3.21
CA PHE A 52 8.64 9.19 4.42
C PHE A 52 8.60 7.66 4.31
N LEU A 53 7.49 7.11 3.81
CA LEU A 53 7.33 5.67 3.64
C LEU A 53 8.32 5.09 2.63
N ILE A 54 8.58 5.78 1.52
CA ILE A 54 9.57 5.34 0.51
C ILE A 54 10.97 5.33 1.12
N ARG A 55 11.36 6.40 1.82
CA ARG A 55 12.67 6.49 2.49
C ARG A 55 12.83 5.40 3.57
N ALA A 56 11.80 5.17 4.38
CA ALA A 56 11.82 4.11 5.37
C ALA A 56 11.91 2.71 4.72
N ALA A 57 11.18 2.48 3.63
CA ALA A 57 11.26 1.25 2.88
C ALA A 57 12.67 1.02 2.30
N ALA A 58 13.34 2.05 1.81
CA ALA A 58 14.72 1.95 1.31
C ALA A 58 15.68 1.44 2.40
N GLU A 59 15.57 1.93 3.65
CA GLU A 59 16.38 1.45 4.77
C GLU A 59 16.11 -0.01 5.14
N VAL A 60 14.86 -0.46 4.99
CA VAL A 60 14.49 -1.86 5.21
C VAL A 60 15.03 -2.76 4.10
N LEU A 61 14.91 -2.33 2.84
CA LEU A 61 15.36 -3.09 1.68
C LEU A 61 16.87 -3.30 1.66
N LYS A 62 17.67 -2.38 2.21
CA LYS A 62 19.12 -2.56 2.43
C LYS A 62 19.47 -3.77 3.30
N LYS A 63 18.55 -4.21 4.17
CA LYS A 63 18.77 -5.29 5.14
C LYS A 63 18.02 -6.57 4.80
N ARG A 64 17.06 -6.51 3.87
CA ARG A 64 16.12 -7.59 3.57
C ARG A 64 15.72 -7.62 2.11
N GLU A 65 16.12 -8.70 1.43
CA GLU A 65 15.77 -8.96 0.04
C GLU A 65 14.38 -9.63 -0.12
N ASP A 66 13.79 -10.12 0.97
CA ASP A 66 12.50 -10.78 0.97
C ASP A 66 11.32 -9.81 1.12
N ILE A 67 11.52 -8.51 0.94
CA ILE A 67 10.50 -7.46 1.08
C ILE A 67 10.26 -6.76 -0.26
N LEU A 68 8.99 -6.44 -0.53
CA LEU A 68 8.55 -5.57 -1.61
C LEU A 68 7.63 -4.49 -1.04
N MET A 69 7.90 -3.21 -1.34
CA MET A 69 6.98 -2.11 -1.08
C MET A 69 6.08 -1.88 -2.31
N LEU A 70 4.76 -1.87 -2.09
CA LEU A 70 3.75 -1.65 -3.12
C LEU A 70 2.90 -0.44 -2.76
N THR A 71 2.96 0.61 -3.56
CA THR A 71 2.10 1.79 -3.43
C THR A 71 1.01 1.72 -4.49
N VAL A 72 -0.25 1.86 -4.07
CA VAL A 72 -1.42 1.83 -4.96
C VAL A 72 -2.21 3.12 -4.80
N GLY A 73 -2.35 3.84 -5.90
CA GLY A 73 -3.10 5.08 -5.94
C GLY A 73 -2.58 6.00 -7.03
N ASP A 74 -3.23 7.15 -7.14
CA ASP A 74 -2.86 8.22 -8.05
C ASP A 74 -3.00 9.55 -7.31
N GLY A 75 -2.41 10.61 -7.85
CA GLY A 75 -2.51 11.94 -7.28
C GLY A 75 -1.43 12.90 -7.75
N PRO A 76 -1.58 14.19 -7.41
CA PRO A 76 -0.72 15.26 -7.90
C PRO A 76 0.75 15.10 -7.50
N PHE A 77 1.04 14.31 -6.46
CA PHE A 77 2.39 14.11 -5.95
C PHE A 77 3.10 12.88 -6.56
N LEU A 78 2.44 12.11 -7.43
CA LEU A 78 2.97 10.86 -7.98
C LEU A 78 4.29 11.05 -8.73
N GLU A 79 4.37 12.04 -9.62
CA GLU A 79 5.57 12.28 -10.42
C GLU A 79 6.78 12.72 -9.58
N GLN A 80 6.54 13.35 -8.43
CA GLN A 80 7.60 13.69 -7.49
C GLN A 80 8.10 12.45 -6.74
N LEU A 81 7.19 11.57 -6.31
CA LEU A 81 7.58 10.32 -5.64
C LEU A 81 8.35 9.36 -6.55
N LYS A 82 8.01 9.29 -7.83
CA LYS A 82 8.74 8.47 -8.81
C LYS A 82 10.22 8.87 -8.96
N LYS A 83 10.59 10.10 -8.63
CA LYS A 83 11.99 10.57 -8.70
C LYS A 83 12.85 10.09 -7.54
N ILE A 84 12.24 9.64 -6.45
CA ILE A 84 12.93 9.21 -5.22
C ILE A 84 12.72 7.73 -4.90
N ALA A 85 11.92 7.03 -5.70
CA ALA A 85 11.68 5.59 -5.64
C ALA A 85 12.58 4.87 -6.63
#